data_AF-A0A9W7Q025-F1
#
_entry.id   AF-A0A9W7Q025-F1
#
_cell.length_a   1.000
_cell.length_b   1.000
_cell.length_c   1.000
_cell.angle_alpha   90.00
_cell.angle_beta   90.00
_cell.angle_gamma   90.00
#
_symmetry.space_group_name_H-M   'P 1'
#
loop_
_entity.id
_entity.type
_entity.pdbx_description
1 polymer ?
#
loop_
_entity_poly.entity_id
_entity_poly.type
_entity_poly.pdbx_seq_one_letter_code
_entity_poly.pdbx_strand_id
1 'polypeptide(L)'
;MKIDYKYYWCSEFSNPKVENTNVAVRYDPYDISIAYAYVNNKWVRCISEYYSIFRNRTERELKHITAELKKSFKDYNKSFNISAKMIADFINKSEKSERVFEQAIKDREMQSIVRDRMNNSLICVEQQDSKE
;
A
#
# COMPACT_ATOMS: atom_id res chain seq x y z
N MET A 1 -5.93 -0.16 -21.61
CA MET A 1 -4.88 -1.19 -21.78
C MET A 1 -4.76 -2.02 -20.51
N LYS A 2 -4.74 -3.35 -20.57
CA LYS A 2 -4.59 -4.22 -19.38
C LYS A 2 -3.16 -4.76 -19.32
N ILE A 3 -2.51 -4.62 -18.16
CA ILE A 3 -1.22 -5.24 -17.87
C ILE A 3 -1.35 -5.95 -16.52
N ASP A 4 -1.07 -7.25 -16.49
CA ASP A 4 -1.30 -8.14 -15.35
C ASP A 4 -2.74 -8.03 -14.80
N TYR A 5 -2.87 -7.47 -13.59
CA TYR A 5 -4.12 -7.31 -12.87
C TYR A 5 -4.72 -5.90 -12.99
N LYS A 6 -4.03 -4.97 -13.67
CA LYS A 6 -4.30 -3.53 -13.65
C LYS A 6 -4.68 -2.99 -15.03
N TYR A 7 -5.60 -2.04 -15.04
CA TYR A 7 -5.91 -1.25 -16.22
C TYR A 7 -5.19 0.10 -16.20
N TYR A 8 -4.64 0.45 -17.36
CA TYR A 8 -3.97 1.71 -17.62
C TYR A 8 -4.70 2.50 -18.70
N TRP A 9 -4.70 3.82 -18.51
CA TRP A 9 -5.35 4.78 -19.39
C TRP A 9 -4.42 5.95 -19.74
N CYS A 10 -4.53 6.44 -20.96
CA CYS A 10 -3.96 7.71 -21.40
C CYS A 10 -4.92 8.40 -22.38
N SER A 11 -4.74 9.71 -22.57
CA SER A 11 -5.58 10.52 -23.48
C SER A 11 -5.53 10.06 -24.93
N GLU A 12 -4.42 9.46 -25.37
CA GLU A 12 -4.22 9.02 -26.76
C GLU A 12 -5.07 7.79 -27.10
N PHE A 13 -5.56 7.04 -26.10
CA PHE A 13 -6.46 5.91 -26.32
C PHE A 13 -7.88 6.34 -26.71
N SER A 14 -8.24 7.61 -26.55
CA SER A 14 -9.50 8.16 -27.05
C SER A 14 -9.51 8.35 -28.57
N ASN A 15 -8.36 8.18 -29.24
CA ASN A 15 -8.28 8.27 -30.70
C ASN A 15 -8.80 6.97 -31.34
N PRO A 16 -9.83 7.02 -32.21
CA PRO A 16 -10.39 5.84 -32.87
C PRO A 16 -9.36 5.01 -33.66
N LYS A 17 -8.27 5.63 -34.10
CA LYS A 17 -7.17 4.93 -34.82
C LYS A 17 -6.37 3.99 -33.92
N VAL A 18 -6.43 4.18 -32.60
CA VAL A 18 -5.68 3.41 -31.60
C VAL A 18 -6.56 2.34 -30.96
N GLU A 19 -7.88 2.52 -31.05
CA GLU A 19 -8.86 1.57 -30.55
C GLU A 19 -8.68 0.20 -31.23
N ASN A 20 -8.67 -0.88 -30.44
CA ASN A 20 -8.43 -2.27 -30.87
C ASN A 20 -7.06 -2.55 -31.53
N THR A 21 -6.07 -1.67 -31.38
CA THR A 21 -4.71 -1.93 -31.87
C THR A 21 -3.81 -2.54 -30.79
N ASN A 22 -2.87 -3.38 -31.21
CA ASN A 22 -1.79 -3.85 -30.34
C ASN A 22 -0.70 -2.78 -30.27
N VAL A 23 -0.43 -2.29 -29.08
CA VAL A 23 0.58 -1.27 -28.80
C VAL A 23 1.75 -1.89 -28.04
N ALA A 24 2.98 -1.47 -28.36
CA ALA A 24 4.14 -1.88 -27.58
C ALA A 24 4.11 -1.18 -26.21
N VAL A 25 4.47 -1.92 -25.15
CA VAL A 25 4.37 -1.45 -23.77
C VAL A 25 5.70 -1.59 -23.05
N ARG A 26 6.06 -0.58 -22.26
CA ARG A 26 7.17 -0.61 -21.30
C ARG A 26 6.66 -0.24 -19.93
N TYR A 27 7.18 -0.87 -18.89
CA TYR A 27 6.83 -0.57 -17.50
C TYR A 27 8.09 -0.45 -16.66
N ASP A 28 7.99 0.27 -15.54
CA ASP A 28 9.05 0.40 -14.54
C ASP A 28 8.83 -0.63 -13.42
N PRO A 29 9.78 -1.54 -13.14
CA PRO A 29 9.68 -2.49 -12.03
C PRO A 29 9.56 -1.83 -10.64
N TYR A 30 9.94 -0.56 -10.51
CA TYR A 30 9.91 0.18 -9.25
C TYR A 30 8.66 1.05 -9.06
N ASP A 31 7.88 1.27 -10.12
CA ASP A 31 6.62 2.01 -10.07
C ASP A 31 5.55 1.35 -10.94
N ILE A 32 4.75 0.50 -10.32
CA ILE A 32 3.64 -0.20 -10.99
C ILE A 32 2.43 0.72 -11.26
N SER A 33 2.49 2.01 -10.92
CA SER A 33 1.38 2.94 -11.16
C SER A 33 1.38 3.52 -12.57
N ILE A 34 2.53 3.46 -13.25
CA ILE A 34 2.77 4.07 -14.56
C ILE A 34 3.22 3.00 -15.56
N ALA A 35 2.70 3.09 -16.77
CA ALA A 35 3.20 2.33 -17.92
C ALA A 35 3.39 3.28 -19.11
N TYR A 36 4.24 2.89 -20.06
CA TYR A 36 4.44 3.63 -21.30
C TYR A 36 3.94 2.81 -22.46
N ALA A 37 3.02 3.37 -23.25
CA ALA A 37 2.52 2.77 -24.48
C ALA A 37 3.10 3.49 -25.70
N TYR A 38 3.49 2.75 -26.72
CA TYR A 38 3.94 3.31 -27.99
C TYR A 38 2.75 3.53 -28.92
N VAL A 39 2.37 4.79 -29.13
CA VAL A 39 1.18 5.19 -29.89
C VAL A 39 1.57 6.36 -30.80
N ASN A 40 1.14 6.35 -32.06
CA ASN A 40 1.41 7.45 -33.01
C ASN A 40 2.89 7.86 -33.09
N ASN A 41 3.80 6.89 -33.18
CA ASN A 41 5.25 7.10 -33.23
C ASN A 41 5.86 7.80 -31.99
N LYS A 42 5.15 7.82 -30.86
CA LYS A 42 5.64 8.40 -29.59
C LYS A 42 5.39 7.48 -28.40
N TRP A 43 6.25 7.57 -27.39
CA TRP A 43 6.03 6.95 -26.09
C TRP A 43 5.13 7.84 -25.25
N VAL A 44 3.98 7.29 -24.85
CA VAL A 44 2.95 8.01 -24.11
C VAL A 44 2.84 7.39 -22.73
N ARG A 45 2.88 8.23 -21.70
CA ARG A 45 2.67 7.82 -20.32
C ARG A 45 1.20 7.50 -20.07
N CYS A 46 0.95 6.31 -19.54
CA CYS A 46 -0.35 5.81 -19.10
C CYS A 46 -0.38 5.68 -17.59
N ILE A 47 -1.52 6.01 -17.00
CA ILE A 47 -1.75 6.00 -15.56
C ILE A 47 -2.67 4.83 -15.23
N SER A 48 -2.37 4.11 -14.16
CA SER A 48 -3.22 3.02 -13.65
C SER A 48 -4.49 3.54 -12.96
N GLU A 49 -5.53 2.71 -12.95
CA GLU A 49 -6.82 2.98 -12.28
C GLU A 49 -6.70 3.33 -10.78
N TYR A 50 -5.74 2.76 -10.04
CA TYR A 50 -5.48 3.06 -8.62
C TYR A 50 -4.13 3.76 -8.41
N TYR A 51 -3.84 4.76 -9.24
CA TYR A 51 -2.57 5.50 -9.24
C TYR A 51 -2.07 5.89 -7.84
N SER A 52 -2.92 6.51 -7.02
CA SER A 52 -2.51 7.00 -5.70
C SER A 52 -2.04 5.90 -4.74
N ILE A 53 -2.54 4.67 -4.90
CA ILE A 53 -2.21 3.53 -4.03
C ILE A 53 -1.01 2.75 -4.60
N PHE A 54 -0.94 2.64 -5.93
CA PHE A 54 0.11 1.92 -6.63
C PHE A 54 1.39 2.72 -6.83
N ARG A 55 1.37 4.03 -6.61
CA ARG A 55 2.53 4.90 -6.77
C ARG A 55 3.66 4.45 -5.83
N ASN A 56 4.88 4.39 -6.37
CA ASN A 56 6.09 3.95 -5.66
C ASN A 56 6.04 2.49 -5.16
N ARG A 57 5.11 1.68 -5.68
CA ARG A 57 5.02 0.25 -5.36
C ARG A 57 5.78 -0.53 -6.42
N THR A 58 6.51 -1.54 -5.98
CA THR A 58 7.36 -2.35 -6.88
C THR A 58 6.61 -3.56 -7.42
N GLU A 59 7.08 -4.12 -8.53
CA GLU A 59 6.55 -5.37 -9.09
C GLU A 59 6.73 -6.56 -8.12
N ARG A 60 7.82 -6.55 -7.34
CA ARG A 60 8.08 -7.58 -6.33
C ARG A 60 7.01 -7.54 -5.23
N GLU A 61 6.71 -6.34 -4.73
CA GLU A 61 5.65 -6.14 -3.74
C GLU A 61 4.28 -6.61 -4.26
N LEU A 62 3.96 -6.30 -5.51
CA LEU A 62 2.76 -6.82 -6.17
C LEU A 62 2.72 -8.36 -6.19
N LYS A 63 3.84 -9.03 -6.49
CA LYS A 63 3.93 -10.50 -6.47
C LYS A 63 3.69 -11.06 -5.07
N HIS A 64 4.20 -10.39 -4.03
CA HIS A 64 3.95 -10.78 -2.64
C HIS A 64 2.47 -10.63 -2.26
N ILE A 65 1.87 -9.46 -2.52
CA ILE A 65 0.45 -9.20 -2.23
C ILE A 65 -0.45 -10.21 -2.95
N THR A 66 -0.19 -10.45 -4.23
CA THR A 66 -1.00 -11.40 -5.01
C THR A 66 -0.81 -12.83 -4.54
N ALA A 67 0.39 -13.24 -4.11
CA ALA A 67 0.61 -14.55 -3.51
C ALA A 67 -0.18 -14.72 -2.20
N GLU A 68 -0.22 -13.69 -1.36
CA GLU A 68 -0.97 -13.70 -0.11
C GLU A 68 -2.49 -13.75 -0.34
N LEU A 69 -2.99 -12.96 -1.29
CA LEU A 69 -4.39 -13.03 -1.72
C LEU A 69 -4.74 -14.43 -2.25
N LYS A 70 -3.89 -15.04 -3.10
CA LYS A 70 -4.10 -16.41 -3.60
C LYS A 70 -4.18 -17.42 -2.47
N LYS A 71 -3.28 -17.32 -1.48
CA LYS A 71 -3.27 -18.21 -0.31
C LYS A 71 -4.56 -18.07 0.49
N SER A 72 -4.95 -16.83 0.80
CA SER A 72 -6.20 -16.52 1.50
C SER A 72 -7.41 -17.15 0.80
N PHE A 73 -7.57 -16.96 -0.52
CA PHE A 73 -8.70 -17.54 -1.24
C PHE A 73 -8.71 -19.07 -1.28
N LYS A 74 -7.52 -19.69 -1.35
CA LYS A 74 -7.40 -21.16 -1.29
C LYS A 74 -7.91 -21.69 0.05
N ASP A 75 -7.55 -21.03 1.15
CA ASP A 75 -7.97 -21.43 2.50
C ASP A 75 -9.50 -21.31 2.68
N TYR A 76 -10.15 -20.37 1.98
CA TYR A 76 -11.60 -20.17 2.00
C TYR A 76 -12.39 -20.97 0.94
N ASN A 77 -11.77 -21.89 0.18
CA ASN A 77 -12.40 -22.72 -0.88
C ASN A 77 -13.23 -21.90 -1.90
N LYS A 78 -12.83 -20.66 -2.19
CA LYS A 78 -13.53 -19.79 -3.13
C LYS A 78 -12.66 -19.53 -4.36
N SER A 79 -13.21 -19.79 -5.55
CA SER A 79 -12.57 -19.41 -6.81
C SER A 79 -12.77 -17.90 -7.07
N PHE A 80 -11.85 -17.07 -6.58
CA PHE A 80 -11.85 -15.64 -6.89
C PHE A 80 -10.81 -15.28 -7.95
N ASN A 81 -11.23 -14.41 -8.88
CA ASN A 81 -10.34 -13.74 -9.83
C ASN A 81 -9.78 -12.48 -9.15
N ILE A 82 -8.44 -12.36 -9.11
CA ILE A 82 -7.77 -11.23 -8.46
C ILE A 82 -7.94 -10.00 -9.34
N SER A 83 -8.55 -8.96 -8.78
CA SER A 83 -8.72 -7.65 -9.45
C SER A 83 -7.76 -6.61 -8.87
N ALA A 84 -7.45 -5.56 -9.65
CA ALA A 84 -6.70 -4.40 -9.17
C ALA A 84 -7.31 -3.79 -7.90
N LYS A 85 -8.66 -3.79 -7.80
CA LYS A 85 -9.37 -3.31 -6.62
C LYS A 85 -8.99 -4.10 -5.36
N MET A 86 -8.98 -5.43 -5.43
CA MET A 86 -8.60 -6.27 -4.29
C MET A 86 -7.17 -6.00 -3.83
N ILE A 87 -6.25 -5.78 -4.77
CA ILE A 87 -4.86 -5.44 -4.47
C ILE A 87 -4.79 -4.07 -3.77
N ALA A 88 -5.50 -3.07 -4.30
CA ALA A 88 -5.56 -1.73 -3.72
C ALA A 88 -6.17 -1.73 -2.31
N ASP A 89 -7.25 -2.50 -2.11
CA ASP A 89 -7.91 -2.67 -0.82
C ASP A 89 -6.98 -3.38 0.18
N PHE A 90 -6.21 -4.38 -0.27
CA PHE A 90 -5.22 -5.07 0.55
C PHE A 90 -4.14 -4.10 1.05
N ILE A 91 -3.57 -3.29 0.15
CA ILE A 91 -2.54 -2.29 0.50
C ILE A 91 -3.10 -1.27 1.50
N ASN A 92 -4.29 -0.72 1.23
CA ASN A 92 -4.93 0.23 2.15
C ASN A 92 -5.19 -0.38 3.53
N LYS A 93 -5.54 -1.66 3.58
CA LYS A 93 -5.78 -2.38 4.83
C LYS A 93 -4.48 -2.58 5.59
N SER A 94 -3.40 -3.00 4.93
CA SER A 94 -2.09 -3.21 5.57
C SER A 94 -1.54 -1.90 6.14
N GLU A 95 -1.57 -0.82 5.37
CA GLU A 95 -1.13 0.50 5.83
C GLU A 95 -1.92 1.00 7.03
N LYS A 96 -3.25 0.77 7.06
CA LYS A 96 -4.08 1.13 8.21
C LYS A 96 -3.71 0.32 9.45
N SER A 97 -3.47 -0.98 9.30
CA SER A 97 -3.07 -1.83 10.44
C SER A 97 -1.70 -1.44 10.98
N GLU A 98 -0.75 -1.09 10.12
CA GLU A 98 0.59 -0.61 10.53
C GLU A 98 0.47 0.66 11.37
N ARG A 99 -0.32 1.65 10.94
CA ARG A 99 -0.53 2.89 11.72
C ARG A 99 -1.14 2.65 13.10
N VAL A 100 -2.09 1.72 13.20
CA VAL A 100 -2.69 1.34 14.49
C VAL A 100 -1.63 0.70 15.40
N PHE A 101 -0.79 -0.17 14.84
CA PHE A 101 0.29 -0.80 15.58
C PHE A 101 1.35 0.20 16.06
N GLU A 102 1.77 1.14 15.20
CA GLU A 102 2.66 2.24 15.56
C GLU A 102 2.10 3.09 16.70
N GLN A 103 0.81 3.41 16.65
CA GLN A 103 0.16 4.18 17.71
C GLN A 103 0.18 3.40 19.03
N ALA A 104 -0.12 2.10 19.00
CA ALA A 104 -0.08 1.25 20.19
C ALA A 104 1.33 1.16 20.82
N ILE A 105 2.39 1.20 20.01
CA ILE A 105 3.77 1.27 20.51
C ILE A 105 3.99 2.60 21.25
N LYS A 106 3.64 3.73 20.63
CA LYS A 106 3.78 5.07 21.24
C LYS A 106 2.99 5.20 22.54
N ASP A 107 1.77 4.68 22.57
CA ASP A 107 0.92 4.72 23.76
C ASP A 107 1.53 3.90 24.91
N ARG A 108 2.17 2.75 24.60
CA ARG A 108 2.87 1.92 25.60
C ARG A 108 4.11 2.63 26.16
N GLU A 109 4.89 3.27 25.30
CA GLU A 109 6.06 4.08 25.71
C GLU A 109 5.64 5.26 26.59
N MET A 110 4.54 5.93 26.23
CA MET A 110 3.98 7.02 27.03
C MET A 110 3.50 6.52 28.41
N GLN A 111 2.84 5.36 28.47
CA GLN A 111 2.41 4.76 29.73
C GLN A 111 3.59 4.44 30.66
N SER A 112 4.71 3.91 30.14
CA SER A 112 5.90 3.67 30.98
C SER A 112 6.47 4.98 31.54
N ILE A 113 6.56 6.04 30.73
CA ILE A 113 7.08 7.35 31.18
C ILE A 113 6.17 7.95 32.26
N VAL A 114 4.85 7.90 32.07
CA VAL A 114 3.89 8.41 33.07
C VAL A 114 3.99 7.61 34.37
N ARG A 115 4.08 6.27 34.29
CA ARG A 115 4.27 5.40 35.45
C ARG A 115 5.57 5.71 36.19
N ASP A 116 6.68 5.87 35.48
CA ASP A 116 7.98 6.19 36.08
C ASP A 116 7.99 7.57 36.73
N ARG A 117 7.33 8.57 36.11
CA ARG A 117 7.12 9.89 36.72
C ARG A 117 6.28 9.82 37.99
N MET A 118 5.17 9.07 37.98
CA MET A 118 4.32 8.91 39.16
C MET A 118 5.08 8.21 40.29
N ASN A 119 5.83 7.14 40.00
CA ASN A 119 6.64 6.45 40.98
C ASN A 119 7.75 7.34 41.56
N ASN A 120 8.46 8.11 40.73
CA ASN A 120 9.44 9.08 41.22
C ASN A 120 8.80 10.19 42.06
N SER A 121 7.59 10.66 41.70
CA SER A 121 6.86 11.63 42.50
C SER A 121 6.44 11.08 43.86
N LEU A 122 6.07 9.79 43.95
CA LEU A 122 5.73 9.13 45.21
C LEU A 122 6.96 8.96 46.12
N ILE A 123 8.11 8.60 45.53
CA ILE A 123 9.38 8.48 46.27
C ILE A 123 9.83 9.83 46.86
N CYS A 124 9.59 10.95 46.17
CA CYS A 124 9.90 12.29 46.68
C CYS A 124 9.04 12.70 47.88
N VAL A 125 7.81 12.20 48.00
CA VAL A 125 6.91 12.52 49.12
C VAL A 125 7.30 11.71 50.37
N GLU A 126 7.65 10.43 50.22
CA GLU A 126 8.04 9.57 51.36
C GLU A 126 9.37 9.99 52.02
N GLN A 127 10.25 10.69 51.31
CA GLN A 127 11.52 11.21 51.86
C GLN A 127 11.37 12.50 52.70
N GLN A 128 10.20 13.16 52.67
CA GLN A 128 9.93 14.34 53.50
C GLN A 128 9.36 13.97 54.88
N ASP A 129 8.63 12.86 54.99
CA ASP A 129 7.99 12.42 56.23
C ASP A 129 8.92 11.63 57.17
N SER A 130 10.14 11.29 56.75
CA SER A 130 11.12 10.51 57.53
C SER A 130 12.20 11.37 58.23
N LYS A 131 11.95 12.69 58.37
CA LYS A 131 12.85 13.65 59.03
C LYS A 131 12.27 14.38 60.25
N GLU A 132 11.10 13.99 60.76
CA GLU A 132 10.61 14.44 62.07
C GLU A 132 10.99 13.49 63.20
#